data_AF-A0A1N7JFU5-F1
#
_entry.id   AF-A0A1N7JFU5-F1
#
_cell.length_a   1.000
_cell.length_b   1.000
_cell.length_c   1.000
_cell.angle_alpha   90.00
_cell.angle_beta   90.00
_cell.angle_gamma   90.00
#
_symmetry.space_group_name_H-M   'P 1'
#
loop_
_entity.id
_entity.type
_entity.pdbx_description
1 polymer ?
#
loop_
_entity_poly.entity_id
_entity_poly.type
_entity_poly.pdbx_seq_one_letter_code
_entity_poly.pdbx_strand_id
1 'polypeptide(L)'
;MRSHRLKWWGGVLAVLLLVAGCSGQAQEQPEEPKGPELTPGEKAAIEFYKAMYVEGDEKKVKKMMGEDSSEVVHKSQNDPIKIQPMKGETLTDSRGSYYIQMPDQTYIKVEVVKEDGDWGVFDYDPVINQIEINQFADEDSWKRVERP
;
A
#
# COMPACT_ATOMS: atom_id res chain seq x y z
N MET A 1 56.64 18.42 10.54
CA MET A 1 57.12 19.07 11.78
C MET A 1 55.94 19.74 12.47
N ARG A 2 55.76 19.45 13.78
CA ARG A 2 54.99 20.20 14.84
C ARG A 2 53.53 20.57 14.51
N SER A 3 52.48 19.95 15.05
CA SER A 3 52.09 19.56 16.43
C SER A 3 51.87 20.72 17.42
N HIS A 4 50.84 20.52 18.28
CA HIS A 4 50.29 21.27 19.42
C HIS A 4 49.06 22.16 19.11
N ARG A 5 47.82 21.88 19.53
CA ARG A 5 47.15 21.45 20.80
C ARG A 5 46.61 22.62 21.65
N LEU A 6 45.29 22.53 21.89
CA LEU A 6 44.54 22.68 23.15
C LEU A 6 44.03 24.04 23.70
N LYS A 7 42.77 23.92 24.18
CA LYS A 7 42.06 24.53 25.33
C LYS A 7 41.24 25.80 25.08
N TRP A 8 40.11 26.09 25.75
CA TRP A 8 39.07 25.37 26.54
C TRP A 8 38.17 26.47 27.14
N TRP A 9 36.84 26.30 27.02
CA TRP A 9 35.76 26.61 27.99
C TRP A 9 35.35 28.03 28.41
N GLY A 10 34.02 28.20 28.50
CA GLY A 10 33.27 29.21 29.29
C GLY A 10 32.36 30.08 28.43
N GLY A 11 31.05 30.24 28.67
CA GLY A 11 30.15 29.76 29.72
C GLY A 11 28.68 29.88 29.27
N VAL A 12 27.82 28.93 29.64
CA VAL A 12 26.78 29.01 30.70
C VAL A 12 25.68 30.05 30.45
N LEU A 13 24.46 29.61 30.13
CA LEU A 13 23.30 29.78 31.02
C LEU A 13 22.13 28.87 30.59
N ALA A 14 21.66 28.08 31.54
CA ALA A 14 20.46 27.27 31.45
C ALA A 14 19.21 28.14 31.61
N VAL A 15 18.15 27.81 30.88
CA VAL A 15 16.77 28.01 31.36
C VAL A 15 16.05 26.68 31.20
N LEU A 16 15.90 26.01 32.34
CA LEU A 16 14.89 24.99 32.58
C LEU A 16 13.52 25.65 32.52
N LEU A 17 12.66 25.20 31.60
CA LEU A 17 11.22 25.25 31.79
C LEU A 17 10.68 23.82 31.71
N LEU A 18 10.66 23.17 32.87
CA LEU A 18 9.74 22.07 33.14
C LEU A 18 8.32 22.66 33.11
N VAL A 19 7.54 22.31 32.10
CA VAL A 19 6.08 22.36 32.18
C VAL A 19 5.59 20.93 32.18
N ALA A 20 5.49 20.34 33.37
CA ALA A 20 4.55 19.26 33.63
C ALA A 20 3.19 19.93 33.87
N GLY A 21 2.21 19.63 33.02
CA GLY A 21 0.84 20.16 33.17
C GLY A 21 0.03 19.96 31.90
N CYS A 22 -0.86 18.97 31.94
CA CYS A 22 -1.81 18.61 30.89
C CYS A 22 -2.55 19.81 30.30
N SER A 23 -2.60 19.91 28.97
CA SER A 23 -3.78 20.31 28.17
C SER A 23 -3.44 20.17 26.69
N GLY A 24 -4.26 19.40 25.98
CA GLY A 24 -4.03 19.07 24.59
C GLY A 24 -3.96 20.31 23.70
N GLN A 25 -2.84 20.48 23.03
CA GLN A 25 -2.83 21.06 21.70
C GLN A 25 -2.57 19.88 20.77
N ALA A 26 -3.66 19.32 20.24
CA ALA A 26 -3.60 18.50 19.05
C ALA A 26 -2.91 19.38 18.00
N GLN A 27 -1.64 19.10 17.75
CA GLN A 27 -0.94 19.62 16.61
C GLN A 27 -1.72 19.04 15.42
N GLU A 28 -2.51 19.87 14.75
CA GLU A 28 -3.20 19.49 13.52
C GLU A 28 -2.11 19.07 12.53
N GLN A 29 -1.83 17.77 12.51
CA GLN A 29 -1.08 17.12 11.45
C GLN A 29 -1.80 17.54 10.17
N PRO A 30 -1.09 18.07 9.16
CA PRO A 30 -1.70 18.35 7.87
C PRO A 30 -2.49 17.09 7.47
N GLU A 31 -3.81 17.21 7.28
CA GLU A 31 -4.61 16.08 6.84
C GLU A 31 -3.94 15.53 5.58
N GLU A 32 -3.36 14.33 5.71
CA GLU A 32 -2.73 13.63 4.60
C GLU A 32 -3.80 13.58 3.51
N PRO A 33 -3.50 14.03 2.26
CA PRO A 33 -4.50 14.19 1.23
C PRO A 33 -5.30 12.89 1.14
N LYS A 34 -6.62 12.97 1.40
CA LYS A 34 -7.51 11.81 1.32
C LYS A 34 -7.35 11.25 -0.09
N GLY A 35 -6.78 10.04 -0.16
CA GLY A 35 -6.61 9.32 -1.41
C GLY A 35 -7.95 9.13 -2.15
N PRO A 36 -7.91 8.59 -3.38
CA PRO A 36 -9.14 8.38 -4.15
C PRO A 36 -10.14 7.53 -3.36
N GLU A 37 -11.43 7.75 -3.60
CA GLU A 37 -12.46 6.88 -3.03
C GLU A 37 -12.34 5.47 -3.64
N LEU A 38 -12.08 4.49 -2.76
CA LEU A 38 -11.91 3.09 -3.12
C LEU A 38 -13.17 2.30 -2.76
N THR A 39 -13.65 1.50 -3.71
CA THR A 39 -14.68 0.49 -3.54
C THR A 39 -14.21 -0.63 -2.60
N PRO A 40 -15.13 -1.41 -2.00
CA PRO A 40 -14.76 -2.55 -1.17
C PRO A 40 -13.86 -3.57 -1.89
N GLY A 41 -14.12 -3.87 -3.16
CA GLY A 41 -13.30 -4.80 -3.93
C GLY A 41 -11.91 -4.24 -4.24
N GLU A 42 -11.78 -2.95 -4.57
CA GLU A 42 -10.46 -2.31 -4.74
C GLU A 42 -9.65 -2.38 -3.45
N LYS A 43 -10.28 -2.16 -2.29
CA LYS A 43 -9.63 -2.28 -0.98
C LYS A 43 -9.15 -3.71 -0.73
N ALA A 44 -9.95 -4.72 -1.05
CA ALA A 44 -9.56 -6.12 -0.91
C ALA A 44 -8.37 -6.50 -1.82
N ALA A 45 -8.38 -6.05 -3.09
CA ALA A 45 -7.28 -6.27 -4.02
C ALA A 45 -5.97 -5.59 -3.55
N ILE A 46 -6.08 -4.35 -3.04
CA ILE A 46 -4.94 -3.64 -2.44
C ILE A 46 -4.45 -4.35 -1.17
N GLU A 47 -5.35 -4.83 -0.32
CA GLU A 47 -4.99 -5.57 0.89
C GLU A 47 -4.20 -6.84 0.58
N PHE A 48 -4.61 -7.56 -0.47
CA PHE A 48 -3.87 -8.70 -0.98
C PHE A 48 -2.49 -8.28 -1.50
N TYR A 49 -2.41 -7.22 -2.32
CA TYR A 49 -1.14 -6.68 -2.79
C TYR A 49 -0.19 -6.33 -1.64
N LYS A 50 -0.69 -5.67 -0.58
CA LYS A 50 0.12 -5.32 0.61
C LYS A 50 0.68 -6.58 1.27
N ALA A 51 -0.18 -7.56 1.52
CA ALA A 51 0.21 -8.81 2.15
C ALA A 51 1.29 -9.52 1.32
N MET A 52 1.08 -9.60 0.00
CA MET A 52 1.94 -10.34 -0.91
C MET A 52 3.24 -9.62 -1.23
N TYR A 53 3.24 -8.30 -1.39
CA TYR A 53 4.36 -7.54 -1.94
C TYR A 53 4.97 -6.52 -0.99
N VAL A 54 4.29 -6.05 0.05
CA VAL A 54 4.83 -4.99 0.92
C VAL A 54 5.24 -5.57 2.28
N GLU A 55 4.31 -6.30 2.89
CA GLU A 55 4.44 -6.88 4.22
C GLU A 55 5.16 -8.24 4.15
N GLY A 56 4.97 -8.99 3.06
CA GLY A 56 5.45 -10.37 2.95
C GLY A 56 4.74 -11.31 3.94
N ASP A 57 3.44 -11.08 4.18
CA ASP A 57 2.63 -11.84 5.14
C ASP A 57 2.04 -13.08 4.47
N GLU A 58 2.81 -14.17 4.45
CA GLU A 58 2.40 -15.46 3.90
C GLU A 58 1.10 -15.99 4.53
N LYS A 59 0.89 -15.75 5.82
CA LYS A 59 -0.29 -16.25 6.53
C LYS A 59 -1.54 -15.52 6.03
N LYS A 60 -1.44 -14.21 5.83
CA LYS A 60 -2.54 -13.41 5.28
C LYS A 60 -2.81 -13.75 3.81
N VAL A 61 -1.78 -13.94 2.99
CA VAL A 61 -1.92 -14.40 1.61
C VAL A 61 -2.64 -15.75 1.54
N LYS A 62 -2.23 -16.74 2.35
CA LYS A 62 -2.91 -18.04 2.45
C LYS A 62 -4.35 -17.92 2.95
N LYS A 63 -4.62 -17.03 3.91
CA LYS A 63 -6.00 -16.79 4.35
C LYS A 63 -6.87 -16.25 3.21
N MET A 64 -6.33 -15.35 2.39
CA MET A 64 -7.08 -14.71 1.31
C MET A 64 -7.24 -15.61 0.08
N MET A 65 -6.23 -16.41 -0.28
CA MET A 65 -6.25 -17.29 -1.46
C MET A 65 -6.69 -18.73 -1.17
N GLY A 66 -6.77 -19.13 0.10
CA GLY A 66 -6.93 -20.51 0.53
C GLY A 66 -5.61 -21.13 1.03
N GLU A 67 -5.70 -22.00 2.05
CA GLU A 67 -4.53 -22.56 2.75
C GLU A 67 -3.60 -23.39 1.86
N ASP A 68 -4.13 -23.93 0.76
CA ASP A 68 -3.39 -24.72 -0.23
C ASP A 68 -2.61 -23.87 -1.24
N SER A 69 -2.72 -22.53 -1.18
CA SER A 69 -1.96 -21.64 -2.05
C SER A 69 -0.44 -21.82 -1.86
N SER A 70 0.26 -22.03 -2.97
CA SER A 70 1.73 -22.12 -3.03
C SER A 70 2.39 -20.81 -3.46
N GLU A 71 1.67 -19.70 -3.45
CA GLU A 71 2.21 -18.41 -3.89
C GLU A 71 3.37 -17.97 -3.00
N VAL A 72 4.43 -17.51 -3.65
CA VAL A 72 5.61 -16.98 -2.97
C VAL A 72 5.36 -15.51 -2.68
N VAL A 73 5.47 -15.11 -1.41
CA VAL A 73 5.41 -13.69 -1.09
C VAL A 73 6.68 -12.98 -1.54
N HIS A 74 6.50 -11.78 -2.07
CA HIS A 74 7.56 -10.92 -2.54
C HIS A 74 7.71 -9.73 -1.58
N LYS A 75 8.90 -9.12 -1.55
CA LYS A 75 9.09 -7.88 -0.80
C LYS A 75 9.55 -6.78 -1.73
N SER A 76 8.61 -5.94 -2.08
CA SER A 76 8.72 -4.66 -2.76
C SER A 76 8.75 -3.51 -1.76
N GLN A 77 9.09 -2.32 -2.25
CA GLN A 77 9.01 -1.09 -1.47
C GLN A 77 7.54 -0.69 -1.28
N ASN A 78 7.24 0.00 -0.17
CA ASN A 78 5.91 0.57 0.10
C ASN A 78 5.70 1.85 -0.73
N ASP A 79 5.85 1.70 -2.05
CA ASP A 79 5.75 2.77 -3.02
C ASP A 79 4.32 2.87 -3.57
N PRO A 80 3.94 4.03 -4.12
CA PRO A 80 2.62 4.23 -4.68
C PRO A 80 2.32 3.25 -5.82
N ILE A 81 1.11 2.69 -5.80
CA ILE A 81 0.56 1.86 -6.87
C ILE A 81 -0.55 2.61 -7.60
N LYS A 82 -0.99 2.06 -8.73
CA LYS A 82 -2.27 2.42 -9.33
C LYS A 82 -3.17 1.21 -9.44
N ILE A 83 -4.46 1.41 -9.23
CA ILE A 83 -5.48 0.36 -9.39
C ILE A 83 -6.58 0.84 -10.32
N GLN A 84 -7.15 -0.07 -11.10
CA GLN A 84 -8.41 0.14 -11.79
C GLN A 84 -9.17 -1.19 -11.95
N PRO A 85 -10.50 -1.17 -12.10
CA PRO A 85 -11.25 -2.34 -12.52
C PRO A 85 -10.93 -2.72 -13.96
N MET A 86 -11.03 -4.01 -14.27
CA MET A 86 -10.98 -4.49 -15.65
C MET A 86 -12.22 -4.02 -16.44
N LYS A 87 -12.00 -3.54 -17.65
CA LYS A 87 -13.07 -3.11 -18.56
C LYS A 87 -13.95 -4.27 -18.97
N GLY A 88 -15.26 -4.03 -18.95
CA GLY A 88 -16.26 -5.03 -19.34
C GLY A 88 -16.59 -6.04 -18.25
N GLU A 89 -15.90 -5.98 -17.10
CA GLU A 89 -16.27 -6.80 -15.95
C GLU A 89 -17.47 -6.26 -15.18
N THR A 90 -18.23 -7.18 -14.59
CA THR A 90 -19.36 -6.83 -13.73
C THR A 90 -18.87 -6.66 -12.30
N LEU A 91 -18.61 -5.41 -11.90
CA LEU A 91 -18.31 -5.07 -10.51
C LEU A 91 -19.59 -5.15 -9.68
N THR A 92 -19.54 -5.90 -8.59
CA THR A 92 -20.62 -5.95 -7.59
C THR A 92 -20.09 -5.54 -6.22
N ASP A 93 -20.98 -5.50 -5.24
CA ASP A 93 -20.62 -5.34 -3.83
C ASP A 93 -19.92 -6.57 -3.23
N SER A 94 -19.82 -7.66 -3.99
CA SER A 94 -19.27 -8.96 -3.57
C SER A 94 -18.26 -9.56 -4.55
N ARG A 95 -17.93 -8.91 -5.67
CA ARG A 95 -16.96 -9.41 -6.66
C ARG A 95 -16.37 -8.28 -7.50
N GLY A 96 -15.12 -8.44 -7.92
CA GLY A 96 -14.51 -7.60 -8.95
C GLY A 96 -13.13 -8.08 -9.37
N SER A 97 -12.74 -7.74 -10.60
CA SER A 97 -11.41 -8.00 -11.15
C SER A 97 -10.69 -6.68 -11.38
N TYR A 98 -9.46 -6.59 -10.87
CA TYR A 98 -8.70 -5.35 -10.81
C TYR A 98 -7.31 -5.53 -11.39
N TYR A 99 -6.87 -4.54 -12.16
CA TYR A 99 -5.46 -4.38 -12.52
C TYR A 99 -4.76 -3.49 -11.50
N ILE A 100 -3.57 -3.91 -11.07
CA ILE A 100 -2.68 -3.10 -10.24
C ILE A 100 -1.38 -2.86 -11.00
N GLN A 101 -1.07 -1.60 -11.25
CA GLN A 101 0.24 -1.17 -11.74
C GLN A 101 1.20 -1.04 -10.54
N MET A 102 2.23 -1.89 -10.54
CA MET A 102 3.26 -1.91 -9.51
C MET A 102 4.29 -0.78 -9.71
N PRO A 103 5.12 -0.48 -8.70
CA PRO A 103 6.10 0.61 -8.78
C PRO A 103 7.11 0.44 -9.94
N ASP A 104 7.46 -0.80 -10.26
CA ASP A 104 8.35 -1.18 -11.36
C ASP A 104 7.69 -1.11 -12.75
N GLN A 105 6.47 -0.58 -12.84
CA GLN A 105 5.65 -0.45 -14.06
C GLN A 105 5.14 -1.78 -14.65
N THR A 106 5.27 -2.89 -13.93
CA THR A 106 4.61 -4.14 -14.28
C THR A 106 3.17 -4.15 -13.77
N TYR A 107 2.35 -5.07 -14.29
CA TYR A 107 0.93 -5.19 -13.95
C TYR A 107 0.62 -6.58 -13.43
N ILE A 108 -0.25 -6.61 -12.42
CA ILE A 108 -0.90 -7.83 -11.92
C ILE A 108 -2.40 -7.70 -12.08
N LYS A 109 -3.10 -8.84 -12.11
CA LYS A 109 -4.56 -8.90 -11.96
C LYS A 109 -4.90 -9.63 -10.68
N VAL A 110 -5.88 -9.09 -9.97
CA VAL A 110 -6.46 -9.71 -8.78
C VAL A 110 -7.96 -9.73 -8.96
N GLU A 111 -8.53 -10.93 -8.95
CA GLU A 111 -9.97 -11.12 -8.84
C GLU A 111 -10.32 -11.44 -7.39
N VAL A 112 -11.23 -10.66 -6.82
CA VAL A 112 -11.69 -10.81 -5.44
C VAL A 112 -13.17 -11.16 -5.40
N VAL A 113 -13.52 -12.00 -4.43
CA VAL A 113 -14.91 -12.40 -4.15
C VAL A 113 -15.14 -12.28 -2.65
N LYS A 114 -16.35 -11.87 -2.26
CA LYS A 114 -16.79 -11.82 -0.88
C LYS A 114 -17.66 -13.03 -0.57
N GLU A 115 -17.18 -13.91 0.30
CA GLU A 115 -17.89 -15.10 0.78
C GLU A 115 -18.03 -15.05 2.30
N ASP A 116 -19.21 -15.38 2.83
CA ASP A 116 -19.51 -15.36 4.28
C ASP A 116 -19.15 -14.06 5.02
N GLY A 117 -19.12 -12.93 4.29
CA GLY A 117 -18.80 -11.62 4.84
C GLY A 117 -17.33 -11.20 4.70
N ASP A 118 -16.44 -12.13 4.35
CA ASP A 118 -15.01 -11.92 4.20
C ASP A 118 -14.61 -11.84 2.72
N TRP A 119 -13.63 -10.99 2.41
CA TRP A 119 -13.06 -10.92 1.06
C TRP A 119 -11.91 -11.92 0.90
N GLY A 120 -11.97 -12.70 -0.16
CA GLY A 120 -10.90 -13.58 -0.63
C GLY A 120 -10.47 -13.24 -2.06
N VAL A 121 -9.36 -13.85 -2.48
CA VAL A 121 -8.84 -13.79 -3.85
C VAL A 121 -9.23 -15.08 -4.56
N PHE A 122 -9.99 -14.94 -5.64
CA PHE A 122 -10.47 -16.05 -6.46
C PHE A 122 -9.47 -16.40 -7.58
N ASP A 123 -8.91 -15.39 -8.23
CA ASP A 123 -7.89 -15.53 -9.27
C ASP A 123 -6.81 -14.47 -9.08
N TYR A 124 -5.57 -14.82 -9.40
CA TYR A 124 -4.41 -13.95 -9.30
C TYR A 124 -3.44 -14.26 -10.43
N ASP A 125 -3.10 -13.23 -11.19
CA ASP A 125 -2.07 -13.31 -12.23
C ASP A 125 -0.90 -12.39 -11.86
N PRO A 126 0.29 -12.94 -11.55
CA PRO A 126 1.46 -12.18 -11.14
C PRO A 126 2.11 -11.39 -12.27
N VAL A 127 1.82 -11.68 -13.54
CA VAL A 127 2.48 -11.04 -14.69
C VAL A 127 1.53 -10.91 -15.87
N ILE A 128 1.03 -9.70 -16.10
CA ILE A 128 0.19 -9.38 -17.25
C ILE A 128 0.97 -8.61 -18.31
N ASN A 129 0.71 -8.99 -19.57
CA ASN A 129 1.34 -8.33 -20.70
C ASN A 129 0.63 -7.01 -21.07
N GLN A 130 1.37 -6.11 -21.71
CA GLN A 130 0.83 -4.80 -22.11
C GLN A 130 -0.32 -4.89 -23.13
N ILE A 131 -0.42 -5.98 -23.91
CA ILE A 131 -1.51 -6.14 -24.90
C ILE A 131 -2.85 -6.26 -24.18
N GLU A 132 -2.91 -7.04 -23.10
CA GLU A 132 -4.12 -7.16 -22.27
C GLU A 132 -4.50 -5.82 -21.65
N ILE A 133 -3.54 -5.11 -21.06
CA ILE A 133 -3.78 -3.78 -20.48
C ILE A 133 -4.33 -2.82 -21.54
N ASN A 134 -3.75 -2.79 -22.74
CA ASN A 134 -4.23 -1.93 -23.82
C ASN A 134 -5.66 -2.28 -24.30
N GLN A 135 -6.09 -3.52 -24.10
CA GLN A 135 -7.41 -4.00 -24.51
C GLN A 135 -8.47 -3.79 -23.43
N PHE A 136 -8.10 -3.95 -22.16
CA PHE A 136 -9.04 -4.07 -21.05
C PHE A 136 -8.83 -3.08 -19.90
N ALA A 137 -7.86 -2.17 -19.98
CA ALA A 137 -7.76 -1.04 -19.08
C ALA A 137 -8.26 0.24 -19.77
N ASP A 138 -8.87 1.13 -19.00
CA ASP A 138 -9.20 2.48 -19.45
C ASP A 138 -8.12 3.45 -18.91
N GLU A 139 -7.44 4.20 -19.79
CA GLU A 139 -6.28 5.04 -19.44
C GLU A 139 -6.61 6.09 -18.36
N ASP A 140 -7.85 6.59 -18.33
CA ASP A 140 -8.31 7.62 -17.40
C ASP A 140 -8.87 7.07 -16.07
N SER A 141 -8.96 5.75 -15.92
CA SER A 141 -9.61 5.10 -14.76
C SER A 141 -8.62 4.73 -13.64
N TRP A 142 -7.32 4.96 -13.84
CA TRP A 142 -6.30 4.63 -12.85
C TRP A 142 -6.38 5.50 -11.59
N LYS A 143 -6.59 4.85 -10.45
CA LYS A 143 -6.56 5.48 -9.12
C LYS A 143 -5.19 5.30 -8.49
N ARG A 144 -4.49 6.39 -8.19
CA ARG A 144 -3.21 6.35 -7.48
C ARG A 144 -3.43 6.13 -5.97
N VAL A 145 -2.71 5.18 -5.39
CA VAL A 145 -2.72 4.89 -3.96
C VAL A 145 -1.33 5.21 -3.39
N GLU A 146 -1.23 6.24 -2.55
CA GLU A 146 0.07 6.76 -2.06
C GLU A 146 0.85 5.75 -1.20
N ARG A 147 0.12 4.99 -0.39
CA ARG A 147 0.67 3.97 0.50
C ARG A 147 -0.33 2.83 0.48
N PRO A 148 -0.10 1.82 -0.38
CA PRO A 148 -1.02 0.70 -0.54
C PRO A 148 -1.39 0.15 0.81
#